data_AF-A0A7X9X9I3-F1
#
_entry.id   AF-A0A7X9X9I3-F1
#
_cell.length_a   1.000
_cell.length_b   1.000
_cell.length_c   1.000
_cell.angle_alpha   90.00
_cell.angle_beta   90.00
_cell.angle_gamma   90.00
#
_symmetry.space_group_name_H-M   'P 1'
#
loop_
_entity.id
_entity.type
_entity.pdbx_description
1 polymer ?
#
loop_
_entity_poly.entity_id
_entity_poly.type
_entity_poly.pdbx_seq_one_letter_code
_entity_poly.pdbx_strand_id
1 'polypeptide(L)'
;MTLKEEFYIQKVKELSTLRNEALIDTFNAEVGNTAWSNPRGEFLGALNDEISKRNFKDDRLIIKNGRLSIKKRVRLIDNQLSTL
;
A
#
# COMPACT_ATOMS: atom_id res chain seq x y z
N MET A 1 0.30 -6.50 24.00
CA MET A 1 0.28 -5.87 22.68
C MET A 1 1.04 -4.55 22.79
N THR A 2 1.93 -4.25 21.87
CA THR A 2 2.69 -2.99 21.84
C THR A 2 1.91 -1.91 21.09
N LEU A 3 2.22 -0.64 21.34
CA LEU A 3 1.62 0.49 20.61
C LEU A 3 1.81 0.38 19.08
N LYS A 4 2.92 -0.23 18.63
CA LYS A 4 3.17 -0.48 17.21
C LYS A 4 2.23 -1.53 16.64
N GLU A 5 2.04 -2.64 17.36
CA GLU A 5 1.11 -3.70 16.96
C GLU A 5 -0.34 -3.19 16.91
N GLU A 6 -0.75 -2.38 17.89
CA GLU A 6 -2.07 -1.74 17.90
C GLU A 6 -2.26 -0.83 16.69
N PHE A 7 -1.28 0.02 16.40
CA PHE A 7 -1.32 0.89 15.23
C PHE A 7 -1.39 0.07 13.92
N TYR A 8 -0.56 -0.97 13.80
CA TYR A 8 -0.55 -1.84 12.63
C TYR A 8 -1.92 -2.50 12.40
N ILE A 9 -2.48 -3.12 13.45
CA ILE A 9 -3.79 -3.79 13.39
C ILE A 9 -4.88 -2.78 12.99
N GLN A 10 -4.83 -1.57 13.55
CA GLN A 10 -5.77 -0.52 13.19
C GLN A 10 -5.65 -0.12 11.72
N LYS A 11 -4.42 0.03 11.19
CA LYS A 11 -4.20 0.35 9.77
C LYS A 11 -4.64 -0.77 8.83
N VAL A 12 -4.39 -2.03 9.18
CA VAL A 12 -4.91 -3.16 8.39
C VAL A 12 -6.44 -3.14 8.33
N LYS A 13 -7.13 -2.85 9.45
CA LYS A 13 -8.59 -2.74 9.47
C LYS A 13 -9.10 -1.58 8.61
N GLU A 14 -8.47 -0.41 8.71
CA GLU A 14 -8.86 0.75 7.89
C GLU A 14 -8.68 0.46 6.40
N LEU A 15 -7.51 -0.05 6.01
CA LEU A 15 -7.16 -0.33 4.62
C LEU A 15 -8.04 -1.43 4.00
N SER A 16 -8.43 -2.45 4.77
CA SER A 16 -9.28 -3.53 4.26
C SER A 16 -10.70 -3.06 3.90
N THR A 17 -11.18 -1.97 4.49
CA THR A 17 -12.48 -1.38 4.13
C THR A 17 -12.45 -0.58 2.82
N LEU A 18 -11.25 -0.26 2.31
CA LEU A 18 -11.12 0.53 1.10
C LEU A 18 -11.49 -0.28 -0.15
N ARG A 19 -12.12 0.42 -1.09
CA ARG A 19 -12.23 -0.05 -2.48
C ARG A 19 -10.85 0.00 -3.14
N ASN A 20 -10.70 -0.77 -4.21
CA ASN A 20 -9.41 -0.94 -4.86
C ASN A 20 -8.84 0.38 -5.38
N GLU A 21 -9.68 1.27 -5.92
CA GLU A 21 -9.28 2.58 -6.40
C GLU A 21 -8.74 3.45 -5.26
N ALA A 22 -9.47 3.53 -4.15
CA ALA A 22 -9.07 4.31 -2.98
C ALA A 22 -7.79 3.75 -2.31
N LEU A 23 -7.59 2.43 -2.35
CA LEU A 23 -6.37 1.79 -1.88
C LEU A 23 -5.16 2.19 -2.75
N ILE A 24 -5.33 2.24 -4.07
CA ILE A 24 -4.28 2.68 -5.00
C ILE A 24 -4.02 4.18 -4.86
N ASP A 25 -5.04 5.01 -4.63
CA ASP A 25 -4.87 6.43 -4.32
C ASP A 25 -4.07 6.64 -3.03
N THR A 26 -4.37 5.84 -2.00
CA THR A 26 -3.62 5.83 -0.74
C THR A 26 -2.15 5.47 -0.97
N PHE A 27 -1.86 4.48 -1.82
CA PHE A 27 -0.49 4.18 -2.24
C PHE A 27 0.17 5.35 -3.00
N ASN A 28 -0.55 5.95 -3.95
CA ASN A 28 -0.01 7.04 -4.76
C ASN A 28 0.33 8.29 -3.94
N ALA A 29 -0.37 8.51 -2.82
CA ALA A 29 -0.05 9.56 -1.86
C ALA A 29 1.31 9.35 -1.17
N GLU A 30 1.76 8.09 -1.02
CA GLU A 30 3.06 7.75 -0.43
C GLU A 30 4.21 7.81 -1.44
N VAL A 31 3.91 7.79 -2.74
CA VAL A 31 4.93 7.87 -3.80
C VAL A 31 5.61 9.24 -3.77
N GLY A 32 6.94 9.23 -3.65
CA GLY A 32 7.75 10.45 -3.60
C GLY A 32 7.82 11.10 -2.22
N ASN A 33 7.09 10.59 -1.22
CA ASN A 33 7.27 11.02 0.16
C ASN A 33 8.62 10.49 0.70
N THR A 34 9.57 11.38 0.98
CA THR A 34 10.93 11.07 1.42
C THR A 34 11.08 10.99 2.95
N ALA A 35 10.09 11.47 3.71
CA ALA A 35 10.17 11.51 5.17
C ALA A 35 10.00 10.11 5.77
N TRP A 36 10.96 9.64 6.57
CA TRP A 36 10.87 8.35 7.24
C TRP A 36 10.50 8.50 8.71
N SER A 37 9.52 7.74 9.18
CA SER A 37 9.13 7.67 10.58
C SER A 37 8.68 6.24 10.94
N ASN A 38 8.75 5.89 12.22
CA ASN A 38 8.30 4.57 12.69
C ASN A 38 6.83 4.29 12.32
N PRO A 39 5.86 5.20 12.56
CA PRO A 39 4.47 4.97 12.16
C PRO A 39 4.30 4.79 10.65
N ARG A 40 5.10 5.50 9.84
CA ARG A 40 5.08 5.34 8.39
C ARG A 40 5.55 3.95 7.97
N GLY A 41 6.61 3.44 8.60
CA GLY A 41 7.08 2.06 8.35
C GLY A 41 5.98 1.03 8.58
N GLU A 42 5.29 1.12 9.73
CA GLU A 42 4.17 0.22 10.05
C GLU A 42 3.00 0.38 9.06
N PHE A 43 2.66 1.62 8.69
CA PHE A 43 1.62 1.91 7.71
C PHE A 43 1.93 1.32 6.33
N LEU A 44 3.17 1.49 5.84
CA LEU A 44 3.61 0.94 4.56
C LEU A 44 3.62 -0.59 4.58
N GLY A 45 3.93 -1.21 5.72
CA GLY A 45 3.79 -2.65 5.92
C GLY A 45 2.34 -3.10 5.78
N ALA A 46 1.41 -2.45 6.49
CA ALA A 46 -0.02 -2.76 6.40
C ALA A 46 -0.57 -2.57 4.98
N LEU A 47 -0.11 -1.53 4.28
CA LEU A 47 -0.47 -1.24 2.90
C LEU A 47 0.08 -2.28 1.92
N ASN A 48 1.32 -2.73 2.11
CA ASN A 48 1.91 -3.82 1.33
C ASN A 48 1.10 -5.10 1.44
N ASP A 49 0.71 -5.47 2.67
CA ASP A 49 -0.08 -6.66 2.94
C ASP A 49 -1.46 -6.58 2.30
N GLU A 50 -2.14 -5.43 2.42
CA GLU A 50 -3.46 -5.27 1.83
C GLU A 50 -3.41 -5.30 0.30
N ILE A 51 -2.48 -4.59 -0.34
CA ILE A 51 -2.31 -4.62 -1.80
C ILE A 51 -2.01 -6.04 -2.28
N SER A 52 -1.14 -6.78 -1.57
CA SER A 52 -0.78 -8.15 -1.94
C SER A 52 -1.96 -9.12 -1.87
N LYS A 53 -2.96 -8.87 -1.02
CA LYS A 53 -4.19 -9.68 -0.94
C LYS A 53 -5.16 -9.44 -2.09
N ARG A 54 -5.12 -8.25 -2.71
CA ARG A 54 -6.08 -7.85 -3.76
C ARG A 54 -5.81 -8.47 -5.13
N ASN A 55 -4.70 -9.19 -5.31
CA ASN A 55 -4.33 -9.90 -6.54
C ASN A 55 -4.49 -9.02 -7.81
N PHE A 56 -4.00 -7.78 -7.75
CA PHE A 56 -4.02 -6.89 -8.91
C PHE A 56 -3.16 -7.46 -10.04
N LYS A 57 -3.63 -7.34 -11.30
CA LYS A 57 -2.79 -7.68 -12.45
C LYS A 57 -1.64 -6.67 -12.55
N ASP A 58 -0.44 -7.15 -12.86
CA ASP A 58 0.80 -6.36 -12.91
C ASP A 58 1.16 -5.67 -11.57
N ASP A 59 0.81 -6.29 -10.44
CA ASP A 59 1.23 -5.87 -9.08
C ASP A 59 2.75 -5.65 -8.94
N ARG A 60 3.57 -6.36 -9.71
CA ARG A 60 5.04 -6.18 -9.84
C ARG A 60 5.50 -4.75 -10.13
N LEU A 61 4.61 -3.89 -10.65
CA LEU A 61 4.89 -2.47 -10.83
C LEU A 61 5.15 -1.77 -9.49
N ILE A 62 4.47 -2.21 -8.44
CA ILE A 62 4.51 -1.62 -7.09
C ILE A 62 4.91 -2.61 -6.00
N ILE A 63 4.96 -3.92 -6.25
CA ILE A 63 5.48 -4.93 -5.33
C ILE A 63 6.73 -5.57 -5.94
N LYS A 64 7.88 -5.44 -5.29
CA LYS A 64 9.16 -6.00 -5.75
C LYS A 64 9.76 -6.86 -4.66
N ASN A 65 9.96 -8.15 -4.96
CA ASN A 65 10.48 -9.13 -3.99
C ASN A 65 9.67 -9.14 -2.68
N GLY A 66 8.34 -9.08 -2.79
CA GLY A 66 7.41 -9.06 -1.64
C GLY A 66 7.37 -7.72 -0.87
N ARG A 67 8.01 -6.67 -1.39
CA ARG A 67 8.07 -5.35 -0.74
C ARG A 67 7.48 -4.26 -1.62
N LEU A 68 6.76 -3.34 -0.98
CA LEU A 68 6.19 -2.18 -1.63
C LEU A 68 7.28 -1.26 -2.22
N SER A 69 7.06 -0.82 -3.45
CA SER A 69 7.94 0.04 -4.23
C SER A 69 7.26 1.38 -4.49
N ILE A 70 7.49 2.35 -3.62
CA ILE A 70 6.94 3.72 -3.69
C ILE A 70 7.71 4.64 -4.66
N LYS A 71 8.22 4.08 -5.77
CA LYS A 71 9.06 4.80 -6.75
C LYS A 71 8.26 5.46 -7.86
N LYS A 72 7.07 4.92 -8.17
CA LYS A 72 6.25 5.36 -9.30
C LYS A 72 4.78 5.27 -8.92
N ARG A 73 4.01 6.25 -9.38
CA ARG A 73 2.55 6.22 -9.26
C ARG A 73 1.97 5.28 -10.30
N VAL A 74 0.80 4.75 -9.99
CA VAL A 74 0.06 3.84 -10.86
C VAL A 74 -1.41 4.22 -10.88
N ARG A 75 -2.12 3.76 -11.90
CA ARG A 75 -3.58 3.78 -11.97
C ARG A 75 -4.10 2.35 -12.02
N LEU A 76 -5.33 2.16 -11.54
CA LEU A 76 -6.05 0.91 -11.64
C LEU A 76 -7.11 1.02 -12.74
N ILE A 77 -7.06 0.14 -13.74
CA ILE A 77 -8.05 0.04 -14.80
C ILE A 77 -8.42 -1.44 -14.93
N ASP A 78 -9.71 -1.78 -14.78
CA ASP A 78 -10.20 -3.16 -14.90
C ASP A 78 -9.38 -4.19 -14.09
N ASN A 79 -9.06 -3.83 -12.85
CA ASN A 79 -8.23 -4.62 -11.92
C ASN A 79 -6.76 -4.83 -12.35
N GLN A 80 -6.27 -4.05 -13.31
CA GLN A 80 -4.89 -4.05 -13.78
C GLN A 80 -4.20 -2.74 -13.47
N LEU A 81 -2.98 -2.85 -12.93
CA LEU A 81 -2.13 -1.69 -12.69
C LEU A 81 -1.44 -1.25 -13.98
N SER A 82 -1.41 0.06 -14.19
CA SER A 82 -0.70 0.71 -15.27
C SER A 82 0.07 1.90 -14.71
N THR A 83 1.27 2.15 -15.22
CA THR A 83 2.04 3.32 -14.80
C THR A 83 1.33 4.60 -15.23
N LEU A 84 1.35 5.60 -14.35
CA LEU A 84 0.99 6.98 -14.69
C LEU A 84 2.17 7.69 -15.39
#